data_AF-A0A497Q277-F1
#
_entry.id   AF-A0A497Q277-F1
#
_cell.length_a   1.000
_cell.length_b   1.000
_cell.length_c   1.000
_cell.angle_alpha   90.00
_cell.angle_beta   90.00
_cell.angle_gamma   90.00
#
_symmetry.space_group_name_H-M   'P 1'
#
loop_
_entity.id
_entity.type
_entity.pdbx_description
1 polymer ?
#
loop_
_entity_poly.entity_id
_entity_poly.type
_entity_poly.pdbx_seq_one_letter_code
_entity_poly.pdbx_strand_id
1 'polypeptide(L)'
;MTSRPPTYERRLQIKHFFEDRTTGKSRRTWLEIQLQLPEKSPEGWVNEGRIRLMLGEDRDVKASFLLSISEAARLQKTLDMIIEDHDSEMAHLWRE
;
A
#
# COMPACT_ATOMS: atom_id res chain seq x y z
N MET A 1 -12.38 28.24 -8.47
CA MET A 1 -11.11 27.55 -8.78
C MET A 1 -11.39 26.06 -8.80
N THR A 2 -11.46 25.45 -9.99
CA THR A 2 -11.65 24.01 -10.16
C THR A 2 -10.31 23.32 -9.89
N SER A 3 -10.12 22.83 -8.67
CA SER A 3 -8.97 21.98 -8.35
C SER A 3 -9.10 20.70 -9.17
N ARG A 4 -8.26 20.54 -10.21
CA ARG A 4 -8.14 19.26 -10.90
C ARG A 4 -7.80 18.19 -9.84
N PRO A 5 -8.46 17.02 -9.84
CA PRO A 5 -8.10 15.96 -8.93
C PRO A 5 -6.62 15.60 -9.12
N PRO A 6 -5.89 15.27 -8.04
CA PRO A 6 -4.47 14.94 -8.13
C PRO A 6 -4.25 13.80 -9.13
N THR A 7 -3.35 14.00 -10.08
CA THR A 7 -2.99 13.00 -11.07
C THR A 7 -2.04 12.00 -10.42
N TYR A 8 -2.50 10.76 -10.27
CA TYR A 8 -1.63 9.67 -9.81
C TYR A 8 -0.93 9.07 -11.03
N GLU A 9 0.39 9.23 -11.09
CA GLU A 9 1.17 8.92 -12.30
C GLU A 9 1.80 7.53 -12.28
N ARG A 10 1.97 6.94 -11.10
CA ARG A 10 2.50 5.57 -10.97
C ARG A 10 1.56 4.72 -10.14
N ARG A 11 1.20 3.55 -10.67
CA ARG A 11 0.29 2.59 -10.04
C ARG A 11 0.94 1.21 -10.03
N LEU A 12 1.13 0.66 -8.84
CA LEU A 12 1.49 -0.73 -8.63
C LEU A 12 0.27 -1.46 -8.08
N GLN A 13 -0.01 -2.67 -8.57
CA GLN A 13 -1.08 -3.49 -8.04
C GLN A 13 -0.60 -4.92 -7.83
N ILE A 14 -0.79 -5.43 -6.62
CA ILE A 14 -0.58 -6.82 -6.25
C ILE A 14 -1.95 -7.48 -6.15
N LYS A 15 -2.10 -8.66 -6.76
CA LYS A 15 -3.33 -9.46 -6.71
C LYS A 15 -2.99 -10.84 -6.18
N HIS A 16 -3.82 -11.34 -5.27
CA HIS A 16 -3.72 -12.67 -4.73
C HIS A 16 -5.05 -13.40 -4.94
N PHE A 17 -4.99 -14.59 -5.51
CA PHE A 17 -6.15 -15.44 -5.77
C PHE A 17 -6.05 -16.66 -4.87
N PHE A 18 -7.13 -17.00 -4.16
CA PHE A 18 -7.16 -18.13 -3.25
C PHE A 18 -8.54 -18.79 -3.25
N GLU A 19 -8.60 -20.04 -2.79
CA GLU A 19 -9.86 -20.72 -2.52
C GLU A 19 -10.25 -20.48 -1.07
N ASP A 20 -11.40 -19.84 -0.87
CA ASP A 20 -11.97 -19.64 0.45
C ASP A 20 -12.51 -20.98 0.97
N ARG A 21 -11.84 -21.53 2.00
CA ARG A 21 -12.20 -22.84 2.60
C ARG A 21 -13.61 -22.86 3.19
N THR A 22 -14.15 -21.72 3.59
CA THR A 22 -15.50 -21.63 4.17
C THR A 22 -16.57 -21.63 3.09
N THR A 23 -16.31 -21.00 1.94
CA THR A 23 -17.31 -20.86 0.87
C THR A 23 -17.08 -21.75 -0.34
N GLY A 24 -15.92 -22.41 -0.45
CA GLY A 24 -15.51 -23.24 -1.58
C GLY A 24 -15.31 -22.45 -2.89
N LYS A 25 -15.27 -21.12 -2.81
CA LYS A 25 -15.20 -20.23 -3.98
C LYS A 25 -13.80 -19.66 -4.13
N SER A 26 -13.38 -19.49 -5.38
CA SER A 26 -12.20 -18.69 -5.71
C SER A 26 -12.49 -17.23 -5.42
N ARG A 27 -11.66 -16.60 -4.58
CA ARG A 27 -11.70 -15.19 -4.22
C ARG A 27 -10.41 -14.50 -4.60
N ARG A 28 -10.48 -13.17 -4.77
CA ARG A 28 -9.31 -12.34 -5.08
C ARG A 28 -9.17 -11.21 -4.08
N THR A 29 -8.04 -11.13 -3.39
CA THR A 29 -7.63 -9.89 -2.70
C THR A 29 -6.66 -9.10 -3.55
N TRP A 30 -6.62 -7.78 -3.34
CA TRP A 30 -5.69 -6.91 -4.03
C TRP A 30 -5.22 -5.76 -3.14
N LEU A 31 -3.99 -5.34 -3.37
CA LEU A 31 -3.39 -4.13 -2.82
C LEU A 31 -2.97 -3.25 -4.00
N GLU A 32 -3.30 -1.98 -3.93
CA GLU A 32 -2.94 -0.99 -4.93
C GLU A 32 -2.22 0.18 -4.29
N ILE A 33 -1.11 0.59 -4.89
CA ILE A 33 -0.28 1.70 -4.47
C ILE A 33 -0.24 2.70 -5.61
N GLN A 34 -0.67 3.93 -5.34
CA GLN A 34 -0.64 5.03 -6.29
C GLN A 34 0.26 6.16 -5.77
N LEU A 35 1.21 6.60 -6.57
CA LEU A 35 2.08 7.73 -6.26
C LEU A 35 1.60 8.98 -7.01
N GLN A 36 1.37 10.04 -6.24
CA GLN A 36 1.33 11.41 -6.75
C GLN A 36 2.75 11.99 -6.62
N LEU A 37 3.32 12.47 -7.73
CA LEU A 37 4.65 13.06 -7.73
C LEU A 37 4.67 14.42 -7.01
N PRO A 38 5.85 14.89 -6.58
CA PRO A 38 6.01 16.26 -6.12
C PRO A 38 5.61 17.26 -7.21
N GLU A 39 4.96 18.35 -6.82
CA GLU A 39 4.50 19.41 -7.73
C GLU A 39 4.85 20.78 -7.16
N LYS A 40 5.25 21.71 -8.05
CA LYS A 40 5.49 23.12 -7.68
C LYS A 40 4.24 23.95 -7.98
N SER A 41 3.72 24.64 -6.99
CA SER A 41 2.56 25.53 -7.16
C SER A 41 2.93 26.77 -7.98
N PRO A 42 1.94 27.46 -8.59
CA PRO A 42 2.18 28.73 -9.30
C PRO A 42 2.84 29.80 -8.44
N GLU A 43 2.59 29.79 -7.13
CA GLU A 43 3.15 30.71 -6.13
C GLU A 43 4.58 30.32 -5.69
N GLY A 44 5.10 29.20 -6.20
CA GLY A 44 6.48 28.78 -6.00
C GLY A 44 6.71 27.76 -4.89
N TRP A 45 5.66 27.31 -4.20
CA TRP A 45 5.76 26.31 -3.13
C TRP A 45 5.94 24.90 -3.70
N VAL A 46 6.75 24.08 -3.04
CA VAL A 46 6.93 22.67 -3.40
C VAL A 46 6.02 21.81 -2.53
N ASN A 47 5.16 21.02 -3.15
CA ASN A 47 4.41 19.95 -2.49
C ASN A 47 5.13 18.62 -2.73
N GLU A 48 5.33 17.83 -1.68
CA GLU A 48 6.12 16.58 -1.73
C GLU A 48 5.43 15.41 -2.46
N GLY A 49 4.16 15.58 -2.85
CA GLY A 49 3.34 14.48 -3.35
C GLY A 49 2.81 13.60 -2.21
N ARG A 50 2.13 12.51 -2.57
CA ARG A 50 1.44 11.60 -1.64
C ARG A 50 1.38 10.18 -2.19
N ILE A 51 1.23 9.21 -1.30
CA ILE A 51 0.97 7.82 -1.67
C ILE A 51 -0.44 7.44 -1.24
N ARG A 52 -1.24 6.92 -2.17
CA ARG A 52 -2.53 6.30 -1.86
C ARG A 52 -2.37 4.79 -1.85
N LEU A 53 -2.74 4.16 -0.73
CA LEU A 53 -2.79 2.71 -0.56
C LEU A 53 -4.25 2.27 -0.50
N MET A 54 -4.63 1.30 -1.33
CA MET A 54 -5.99 0.75 -1.33
C MET A 54 -5.93 -0.76 -1.24
N LEU A 55 -6.74 -1.32 -0.35
CA LEU A 55 -6.88 -2.76 -0.17
C LEU A 55 -8.30 -3.14 -0.54
N GLY A 56 -8.47 -4.25 -1.24
CA GLY A 56 -9.79 -4.71 -1.61
C GLY A 56 -9.90 -6.20 -1.81
N GLU A 57 -11.14 -6.62 -1.98
CA GLU A 57 -11.54 -8.01 -2.19
C GLU A 57 -12.57 -8.03 -3.33
N ASP A 58 -12.33 -8.87 -4.32
CA ASP A 58 -13.06 -8.94 -5.57
C ASP A 58 -13.23 -7.55 -6.20
N ARG A 59 -14.46 -7.01 -6.21
CA ARG A 59 -14.79 -5.69 -6.76
C ARG A 59 -14.84 -4.59 -5.70
N ASP A 60 -14.77 -4.95 -4.43
CA ASP A 60 -14.96 -4.02 -3.32
C ASP A 60 -13.63 -3.46 -2.82
N VAL A 61 -13.60 -2.15 -2.59
CA VAL A 61 -12.55 -1.53 -1.79
C VAL A 61 -12.91 -1.74 -0.31
N LYS A 62 -12.00 -2.34 0.45
CA LYS A 62 -12.19 -2.58 1.88
C LYS A 62 -11.53 -1.49 2.73
N ALA A 63 -10.42 -0.92 2.28
CA ALA A 63 -9.76 0.20 2.93
C ALA A 63 -8.97 1.06 1.95
N SER A 64 -8.79 2.34 2.30
CA SER A 64 -8.05 3.32 1.51
C SER A 64 -7.37 4.31 2.43
N PHE A 65 -6.05 4.45 2.30
CA PHE A 65 -5.22 5.36 3.07
C PHE A 65 -4.56 6.35 2.11
N LEU A 66 -4.55 7.63 2.47
CA LEU A 66 -3.77 8.65 1.79
C LEU A 66 -2.65 9.09 2.73
N LEU A 67 -1.43 8.66 2.41
CA LEU A 67 -0.24 8.88 3.21
C LEU A 67 0.59 10.03 2.62
N SER A 68 1.17 10.83 3.51
CA SER A 68 2.37 11.60 3.18
C SER A 68 3.54 10.67 2.87
N ILE A 69 4.57 11.20 2.22
CA ILE A 69 5.79 10.42 1.91
C ILE A 69 6.48 9.95 3.21
N SER A 70 6.50 10.77 4.26
CA SER A 70 7.08 10.39 5.55
C SER A 70 6.30 9.26 6.24
N GLU A 71 4.96 9.25 6.15
CA GLU A 71 4.14 8.16 6.69
C GLU A 71 4.34 6.87 5.90
N ALA A 72 4.42 6.95 4.57
CA ALA A 72 4.70 5.79 3.73
C ALA A 72 6.09 5.20 4.03
N ALA A 73 7.11 6.04 4.24
CA ALA A 73 8.44 5.59 4.63
C ALA A 73 8.45 4.89 6.01
N ARG A 74 7.65 5.40 6.97
CA ARG A 74 7.49 4.73 8.27
C ARG A 74 6.79 3.38 8.12
N LEU A 75 5.74 3.29 7.31
CA LEU A 75 5.05 2.03 7.03
C LEU A 75 6.00 1.00 6.44
N GLN A 76 6.83 1.38 5.45
CA GLN A 76 7.85 0.51 4.88
C GLN A 76 8.77 -0.04 5.97
N LYS A 77 9.35 0.84 6.79
CA LYS A 77 10.26 0.43 7.87
C LYS A 77 9.59 -0.51 8.88
N THR A 78 8.33 -0.24 9.22
CA THR A 78 7.56 -1.11 10.12
C THR A 78 7.35 -2.50 9.50
N LEU A 79 7.09 -2.59 8.20
CA LEU A 79 6.96 -3.88 7.51
C LEU A 79 8.28 -4.65 7.51
N ASP A 80 9.40 -3.97 7.22
CA ASP A 80 10.73 -4.60 7.21
C ASP A 80 11.04 -5.20 8.59
N MET A 81 10.79 -4.45 9.68
CA MET A 81 10.99 -4.94 11.06
C MET A 81 10.14 -6.17 11.39
N ILE A 82 8.86 -6.19 10.98
CA ILE A 82 7.97 -7.34 11.23
C ILE A 82 8.48 -8.60 10.52
N ILE A 83 9.02 -8.45 9.31
CA ILE A 83 9.58 -9.57 8.54
C ILE A 83 10.86 -10.09 9.21
N GLU A 84 11.75 -9.19 9.62
CA GLU A 84 12.99 -9.55 10.33
C GLU A 84 12.69 -10.28 11.65
N ASP A 85 11.72 -9.78 12.43
CA ASP A 85 11.29 -10.42 13.68
C ASP A 85 10.75 -11.84 13.43
N HIS A 86 9.95 -12.02 12.38
CA HIS A 86 9.44 -13.33 11.98
C HIS A 86 10.57 -14.30 11.61
N ASP A 87 11.54 -13.85 10.82
CA ASP A 87 12.64 -14.69 10.36
C ASP A 87 13.58 -15.08 11.52
N SER A 88 13.78 -14.16 12.47
CA SER A 88 14.50 -14.44 13.72
C SER A 88 13.84 -15.56 14.52
N GLU A 89 12.51 -15.50 14.68
CA GLU A 89 11.74 -16.52 15.39
C GLU A 89 11.77 -17.88 14.66
N MET A 90 11.62 -17.88 13.33
CA MET A 90 11.77 -19.09 12.53
C MET A 90 13.15 -19.75 12.72
N ALA A 91 14.21 -18.94 12.75
CA ALA A 91 15.56 -19.42 13.00
C ALA A 91 15.76 -19.94 14.44
N HIS A 92 15.02 -19.41 15.42
CA HIS A 92 15.00 -19.97 16.77
C HIS A 92 14.37 -21.36 16.78
N LEU A 93 13.18 -21.52 16.19
CA LEU A 93 12.44 -22.78 16.14
C LEU A 93 13.17 -23.89 15.39
N TRP A 94 13.96 -23.57 14.35
CA TRP A 94 14.76 -24.57 13.64
C TRP A 94 15.96 -25.11 14.42
N ARG A 95 16.36 -24.43 15.50
CA ARG A 95 17.47 -24.86 16.36
C ARG A 95 17.02 -25.74 17.52
N GLU A 96 15.72 -25.81 17.79
CA GLU A 96 15.09 -26.73 18.76
C GLU A 96 14.87 -28.12 18.14
#